data_AF-A0A2S8UBQ0-F1
#
_entry.id   AF-A0A2S8UBQ0-F1
#
_cell.length_a   1.000
_cell.length_b   1.000
_cell.length_c   1.000
_cell.angle_alpha   90.00
_cell.angle_beta   90.00
_cell.angle_gamma   90.00
#
_symmetry.space_group_name_H-M   'P 1'
#
loop_
_entity.id
_entity.type
_entity.pdbx_description
1 polymer ?
#
loop_
_entity_poly.entity_id
_entity_poly.type
_entity_poly.pdbx_seq_one_letter_code
_entity_poly.pdbx_strand_id
1 'polypeptide(L)'
;MITGLKAGYQESYNINNQLNAILKSLKGKTKQLRHLKEKYGLEFLLMVVIQVENSEPPAMYLQKDIIDFASLIQAEIHFYLYI
;
A
#
# COMPACT_ATOMS: atom_id res chain seq x y z
N MET A 1 -19.16 0.21 -5.96
CA MET A 1 -18.63 1.37 -5.21
C MET A 1 -17.29 0.94 -4.63
N ILE A 2 -16.18 1.57 -5.01
CA ILE A 2 -14.86 1.29 -4.44
C ILE A 2 -14.71 2.18 -3.20
N THR A 3 -14.66 1.59 -2.01
CA THR A 3 -14.38 2.29 -0.75
C THR A 3 -12.91 2.09 -0.40
N GLY A 4 -12.14 3.16 -0.23
CA GLY A 4 -10.69 3.09 0.02
C GLY A 4 -10.22 4.05 1.10
N LEU A 5 -9.20 3.64 1.86
CA LEU A 5 -8.45 4.52 2.75
C LEU A 5 -7.39 5.24 1.90
N LYS A 6 -7.44 6.58 1.84
CA LYS A 6 -6.48 7.38 1.09
C LYS A 6 -5.60 8.16 2.06
N ALA A 7 -4.28 8.00 1.93
CA ALA A 7 -3.34 8.99 2.42
C ALA A 7 -3.18 10.08 1.34
N GLY A 8 -2.98 11.34 1.76
CA GLY A 8 -2.62 12.41 0.83
C GLY A 8 -1.18 12.24 0.32
N TYR A 9 -0.78 13.09 -0.62
CA TYR A 9 0.62 13.15 -1.05
C TYR A 9 1.52 13.51 0.13
N GLN A 10 2.63 12.78 0.24
CA GLN A 10 3.71 13.05 1.18
C GLN A 10 5.02 13.06 0.41
N GLU A 11 5.71 14.21 0.45
CA GLU A 11 7.06 14.35 -0.10
C GLU A 11 7.99 13.32 0.56
N SER A 12 8.67 12.53 -0.26
CA SER A 12 9.60 11.53 0.23
C SER A 12 10.54 11.02 -0.85
N TYR A 13 11.80 10.82 -0.47
CA TYR A 13 12.82 10.13 -1.29
C TYR A 13 12.73 8.59 -1.25
N ASN A 14 11.74 8.00 -0.55
CA ASN A 14 11.61 6.55 -0.45
C ASN A 14 10.14 6.14 -0.26
N ILE A 15 9.61 5.32 -1.18
CA ILE A 15 8.19 4.89 -1.16
C ILE A 15 7.82 4.13 0.12
N ASN A 16 8.80 3.52 0.80
CA ASN A 16 8.58 2.77 2.03
C ASN A 16 8.12 3.67 3.18
N ASN A 17 8.38 4.98 3.15
CA ASN A 17 7.94 5.90 4.20
C ASN A 17 6.41 5.97 4.29
N GLN A 18 5.72 6.10 3.15
CA GLN A 18 4.25 6.09 3.10
C GLN A 18 3.70 4.67 3.33
N LEU A 19 4.29 3.65 2.71
CA LEU A 19 3.82 2.27 2.86
C LEU A 19 3.88 1.80 4.33
N ASN A 20 4.92 2.17 5.06
CA ASN A 20 5.04 1.86 6.49
C ASN A 20 4.00 2.58 7.36
N ALA A 21 3.60 3.79 6.99
CA ALA A 21 2.51 4.49 7.69
C ALA A 21 1.17 3.74 7.52
N ILE A 22 0.90 3.25 6.30
CA ILE A 22 -0.28 2.42 6.02
C ILE A 22 -0.22 1.11 6.80
N LEU A 23 0.90 0.38 6.75
CA LEU A 23 1.08 -0.88 7.50
C LEU A 23 0.85 -0.69 9.00
N LYS A 24 1.38 0.39 9.59
CA LYS A 24 1.17 0.73 11.01
C LYS A 24 -0.31 0.94 11.33
N SER A 25 -1.07 1.59 10.45
CA SER A 25 -2.51 1.81 10.64
C SER A 25 -3.35 0.51 10.59
N LEU A 26 -2.84 -0.50 9.87
CA LEU A 26 -3.49 -1.80 9.70
C LEU A 26 -2.96 -2.87 10.66
N LYS A 27 -2.01 -2.53 11.54
CA LYS A 27 -1.43 -3.45 12.52
C LYS A 27 -2.53 -4.07 13.38
N GLY A 28 -2.49 -5.41 13.52
CA GLY A 28 -3.47 -6.17 14.29
C GLY A 28 -4.81 -6.43 13.59
N LYS A 29 -5.06 -5.85 12.41
CA LYS A 29 -6.31 -6.02 11.66
C LYS A 29 -6.28 -7.18 10.65
N THR A 30 -5.13 -7.84 10.46
CA THR A 30 -4.93 -8.88 9.43
C THR A 30 -5.94 -10.03 9.53
N LYS A 31 -6.25 -10.51 10.75
CA LYS A 31 -7.28 -11.55 10.95
C LYS A 31 -8.66 -11.10 10.49
N GLN A 32 -9.02 -9.85 10.78
CA GLN A 32 -10.31 -9.26 10.39
C GLN A 32 -10.37 -9.08 8.87
N LEU A 33 -9.31 -8.54 8.26
CA LEU A 33 -9.21 -8.37 6.80
C LEU A 33 -9.35 -9.70 6.06
N ARG A 34 -8.67 -10.75 6.52
CA ARG A 34 -8.79 -12.08 5.93
C ARG A 34 -10.20 -12.66 6.07
N HIS A 35 -10.82 -12.52 7.24
CA HIS A 35 -12.20 -12.94 7.44
C HIS A 35 -13.17 -12.22 6.51
N LEU A 36 -13.01 -10.90 6.32
CA LEU A 36 -13.84 -10.12 5.40
C LEU A 36 -13.63 -10.57 3.95
N LYS A 37 -12.38 -10.83 3.54
CA LYS A 37 -12.06 -11.36 2.20
C LYS A 37 -12.75 -12.68 1.95
N GLU A 38 -12.64 -13.65 2.86
CA GLU A 38 -13.27 -14.96 2.73
C GLU A 38 -14.80 -14.87 2.74
N LYS A 39 -15.36 -14.09 3.67
CA LYS A 39 -16.81 -13.97 3.84
C LYS A 39 -17.51 -13.29 2.67
N TYR A 40 -16.87 -12.30 2.05
CA TYR A 40 -17.49 -11.46 1.03
C TYR A 40 -16.79 -11.51 -0.33
N GLY A 41 -15.79 -12.37 -0.52
CA GLY A 41 -15.05 -12.50 -1.78
C GLY A 41 -14.28 -11.23 -2.16
N LEU A 42 -13.70 -10.52 -1.19
CA LEU A 42 -13.06 -9.21 -1.45
C LEU A 42 -11.69 -9.33 -2.11
N GLU A 43 -11.41 -8.38 -2.99
CA GLU A 43 -10.07 -8.11 -3.49
C GLU A 43 -9.47 -6.92 -2.73
N PHE A 44 -8.18 -7.03 -2.39
CA PHE A 44 -7.46 -5.96 -1.72
C PHE A 44 -6.37 -5.44 -2.66
N LEU A 45 -6.27 -4.12 -2.74
CA LEU A 45 -5.30 -3.43 -3.56
C LEU A 45 -4.59 -2.36 -2.74
N LEU A 46 -3.26 -2.42 -2.72
CA LEU A 46 -2.40 -1.33 -2.27
C LEU A 46 -1.93 -0.55 -3.49
N MET A 47 -2.46 0.64 -3.69
CA MET A 47 -2.08 1.51 -4.81
C MET A 47 -1.12 2.60 -4.32
N VAL A 48 0.07 2.63 -4.89
CA VAL A 48 1.07 3.68 -4.63
C VAL A 48 1.11 4.61 -5.84
N VAL A 49 0.79 5.88 -5.61
CA VAL A 49 0.81 6.93 -6.63
C VAL A 49 2.02 7.83 -6.37
N ILE A 50 2.91 7.92 -7.35
CA ILE A 50 4.19 8.61 -7.24
C ILE A 50 4.21 9.77 -8.23
N GLN A 51 4.29 11.00 -7.68
CA GLN A 51 4.66 12.20 -8.41
C GLN A 51 6.18 12.32 -8.39
N VAL A 52 6.83 12.30 -9.54
CA VAL A 52 8.25 12.69 -9.62
C VAL A 52 8.30 14.20 -9.76
N GLU A 53 9.05 14.84 -8.87
CA GLU A 53 9.35 16.28 -8.96
C GLU A 53 10.84 16.45 -9.25
N ASN A 54 11.20 17.51 -9.99
CA ASN A 54 12.58 17.85 -10.34
C ASN A 54 13.37 16.74 -11.07
N SER A 55 12.68 15.80 -11.73
CA SER A 55 13.30 14.61 -12.36
C SER A 55 14.04 13.69 -11.38
N GLU A 56 13.71 13.76 -10.08
CA GLU A 56 14.32 12.96 -9.03
C GLU A 56 13.34 11.91 -8.50
N PRO A 57 13.34 10.67 -9.04
CA PRO A 57 12.46 9.63 -8.54
C PRO A 57 12.89 9.17 -7.14
N PRO A 58 11.94 8.79 -6.27
CA PRO A 58 12.28 8.20 -4.98
C PRO A 58 12.91 6.82 -5.18
N ALA A 59 13.53 6.30 -4.12
CA ALA A 59 13.88 4.89 -4.05
C ALA A 59 12.59 4.03 -4.12
N MET A 60 12.51 3.18 -5.15
CA MET A 60 11.37 2.32 -5.45
C MET A 60 11.73 0.85 -5.27
N TYR A 61 11.56 0.36 -4.05
CA TYR A 61 11.65 -1.06 -3.71
C TYR A 61 10.69 -1.34 -2.55
N LEU A 62 10.30 -2.59 -2.38
CA LEU A 62 9.43 -3.00 -1.27
C LEU A 62 10.26 -3.63 -0.16
N GLN A 63 10.10 -3.16 1.06
CA GLN A 63 10.60 -3.85 2.25
C GLN A 63 9.88 -5.18 2.47
N LYS A 64 10.58 -6.14 3.10
CA LYS A 64 10.08 -7.51 3.31
C LYS A 64 8.75 -7.54 4.07
N ASP A 65 8.58 -6.68 5.07
CA ASP A 65 7.37 -6.59 5.87
C ASP A 65 6.14 -6.12 5.06
N ILE A 66 6.33 -5.23 4.08
CA ILE A 66 5.27 -4.82 3.15
C ILE A 66 4.85 -6.00 2.26
N ILE A 67 5.82 -6.76 1.74
CA ILE A 67 5.57 -7.95 0.93
C ILE A 67 4.83 -9.01 1.77
N ASP A 68 5.32 -9.28 2.98
CA ASP A 68 4.73 -10.26 3.90
C ASP A 68 3.29 -9.85 4.26
N PHE A 69 3.05 -8.56 4.52
CA PHE A 69 1.72 -8.04 4.82
C PHE A 69 0.76 -8.21 3.64
N ALA A 70 1.15 -7.77 2.44
CA ALA A 70 0.33 -7.89 1.24
C ALA A 70 0.00 -9.35 0.93
N SER A 71 1.00 -10.24 1.01
CA SER A 71 0.83 -11.68 0.84
C SER A 71 -0.15 -12.26 1.87
N LEU A 72 -0.01 -11.90 3.15
CA LEU A 72 -0.87 -12.39 4.23
C LEU A 72 -2.35 -12.07 4.03
N ILE A 73 -2.67 -10.90 3.49
CA ILE A 73 -4.05 -10.50 3.18
C ILE A 73 -4.46 -10.83 1.73
N GLN A 74 -3.55 -11.41 0.93
CA GLN A 74 -3.73 -11.65 -0.50
C GLN A 74 -4.16 -10.38 -1.24
N ALA A 75 -3.38 -9.32 -1.03
CA ALA A 75 -3.52 -8.05 -1.74
C ALA A 75 -2.55 -7.96 -2.91
N GLU A 76 -2.98 -7.31 -3.98
CA GLU A 76 -2.09 -6.83 -5.03
C GLU A 76 -1.45 -5.49 -4.64
N ILE A 77 -0.28 -5.22 -5.20
CA ILE A 77 0.41 -3.93 -5.06
C ILE A 77 0.56 -3.35 -6.46
N HIS A 78 -0.07 -2.19 -6.70
CA HIS A 78 0.05 -1.48 -7.98
C HIS A 78 0.80 -0.17 -7.77
N PHE A 79 1.56 0.21 -8.79
CA PHE A 79 2.29 1.47 -8.84
C PHE A 79 1.77 2.29 -10.01
N TYR A 80 1.50 3.56 -9.76
CA TYR A 80 1.22 4.55 -10.78
C TYR A 80 2.24 5.66 -10.66
N LEU A 81 3.06 5.84 -11.70
CA LEU A 81 4.11 6.85 -11.76
C LEU A 81 3.72 7.91 -12.78
N TYR A 82 3.85 9.18 -12.40
CA TYR A 82 3.81 10.31 -13.32
C TYR A 82 5.03 11.19 -13.11
N ILE A 83 5.61 11.65 -14.23
CA ILE A 83 6.83 12.45 -14.32
C ILE A 83 6.46 13.83 -14.84
#